data_AF-A0A0S8BFX2-F1
#
_entry.id   AF-A0A0S8BFX2-F1
#
_cell.length_a   1.000
_cell.length_b   1.000
_cell.length_c   1.000
_cell.angle_alpha   90.00
_cell.angle_beta   90.00
_cell.angle_gamma   90.00
#
_symmetry.space_group_name_H-M   'P 1'
#
loop_
_entity.id
_entity.type
_entity.pdbx_description
1 polymer ?
#
loop_
_entity_poly.entity_id
_entity_poly.type
_entity_poly.pdbx_seq_one_letter_code
_entity_poly.pdbx_strand_id
1 'polypeptide(L)' 'MPNTLEPIEGQWYETTRNRIFRVVSIDESSGMIELQHQDGDLNEIDASEWATLDLERVEAPSDWRGSMDPSTDEET' A
#
# COMPACT_ATOMS: atom_id res chain seq x y z
N MET A 1 -11.97 -13.95 2.25
CA MET A 1 -11.30 -14.39 1.00
C MET A 1 -9.84 -13.96 1.13
N PRO A 2 -8.86 -14.68 0.58
CA PRO A 2 -7.49 -14.16 0.58
C PRO A 2 -7.47 -12.86 -0.21
N ASN A 3 -6.70 -11.89 0.27
CA ASN A 3 -6.55 -10.63 -0.44
C ASN A 3 -5.80 -10.89 -1.74
N THR A 4 -6.42 -10.48 -2.84
CA THR A 4 -5.90 -10.66 -4.20
C THR A 4 -5.23 -9.39 -4.70
N LEU A 5 -5.15 -8.36 -3.86
CA LEU A 5 -4.43 -7.14 -4.15
C LEU A 5 -2.94 -7.43 -4.10
N GLU A 6 -2.22 -7.04 -5.14
CA GLU A 6 -0.77 -7.05 -5.15
C GLU A 6 -0.26 -5.79 -4.43
N PRO A 7 0.79 -5.90 -3.59
CA PRO A 7 1.48 -4.73 -3.07
C PRO A 7 2.15 -4.01 -4.25
N ILE A 8 1.91 -2.70 -4.38
CA ILE A 8 2.48 -1.88 -5.44
C ILE A 8 3.21 -0.72 -4.79
N GLU A 9 4.51 -0.58 -5.07
CA GLU A 9 5.31 0.54 -4.57
C GLU A 9 4.70 1.90 -4.98
N GLY A 10 4.51 2.78 -4.00
CA GLY A 10 3.86 4.08 -4.17
C GLY A 10 2.33 4.07 -4.07
N GLN A 11 1.70 2.89 -4.01
CA GLN A 11 0.25 2.77 -3.90
C GLN A 11 -0.25 2.86 -2.45
N TRP A 12 -1.42 3.49 -2.27
CA TRP A 12 -2.11 3.58 -1.00
C TRP A 12 -3.16 2.49 -0.81
N TYR A 13 -3.25 2.02 0.42
CA TYR A 13 -4.18 0.98 0.85
C TYR A 13 -4.86 1.39 2.16
N GLU A 14 -6.14 1.09 2.26
CA GLU A 14 -6.95 1.25 3.46
C GLU A 14 -7.34 -0.12 4.01
N THR A 15 -7.28 -0.25 5.33
CA THR A 15 -7.77 -1.43 6.05
C THR A 15 -9.19 -1.22 6.53
N THR A 16 -9.92 -2.31 6.80
CA THR A 16 -11.23 -2.29 7.48
C THR A 16 -11.26 -1.54 8.82
N ARG A 17 -10.10 -1.27 9.42
CA ARG A 17 -9.95 -0.46 10.64
C ARG A 17 -9.77 1.03 10.38
N ASN A 18 -10.04 1.50 9.15
CA ASN A 18 -9.86 2.89 8.72
C ASN A 18 -8.41 3.38 8.88
N ARG A 19 -7.44 2.45 8.87
CA ARG A 19 -6.02 2.79 8.83
C ARG A 19 -5.57 2.79 7.39
N ILE A 20 -4.92 3.89 7.00
CA ILE A 20 -4.38 4.10 5.67
C ILE A 20 -2.85 4.06 5.74
N PHE A 21 -2.24 3.36 4.79
CA PHE A 21 -0.80 3.31 4.58
C PHE A 21 -0.47 3.22 3.10
N ARG A 22 0.77 3.53 2.73
CA ARG A 22 1.30 3.34 1.39
C ARG A 22 2.39 2.30 1.40
N VAL A 23 2.51 1.52 0.34
CA VAL A 23 3.71 0.70 0.14
C VAL A 23 4.83 1.66 -0.30
N VAL A 24 5.95 1.66 0.43
CA VAL A 24 7.13 2.47 0.08
C VAL A 24 8.19 1.65 -0.61
N SER A 25 8.32 0.37 -0.25
CA SER A 25 9.23 -0.54 -0.91
C SER A 25 8.75 -1.99 -0.82
N ILE A 26 9.12 -2.80 -1.80
CA ILE A 26 8.88 -4.25 -1.78
C ILE A 26 10.24 -4.94 -1.97
N ASP A 27 10.66 -5.69 -0.96
CA ASP A 27 11.87 -6.49 -1.02
C ASP A 27 11.55 -7.89 -1.53
N GLU A 28 11.64 -8.08 -2.86
CA GLU A 28 11.39 -9.38 -3.51
C GLU A 28 12.42 -10.45 -3.09
N SER A 29 13.59 -10.06 -2.58
CA SER A 29 14.64 -10.98 -2.16
C SER A 29 14.29 -11.68 -0.84
N SER A 30 13.68 -10.96 0.10
CA SER A 30 13.25 -11.46 1.39
C SER A 30 11.76 -11.76 1.46
N GLY A 31 10.97 -11.26 0.50
CA GLY A 31 9.51 -11.36 0.49
C GLY A 31 8.84 -10.42 1.49
N MET A 32 9.53 -9.34 1.87
CA MET A 32 9.06 -8.34 2.83
C MET A 32 8.52 -7.11 2.10
N ILE A 33 7.45 -6.52 2.63
CA ILE A 33 6.77 -5.37 2.07
C ILE A 33 6.85 -4.25 3.12
N GLU A 34 7.49 -3.14 2.78
CA GLU A 34 7.61 -1.97 3.64
C GLU A 34 6.46 -0.99 3.35
N LEU A 35 5.74 -0.65 4.41
CA LEU A 35 4.55 0.18 4.43
C LEU A 35 4.82 1.45 5.24
N GLN A 36 4.31 2.59 4.80
CA GLN A 36 4.35 3.85 5.51
C GLN A 36 2.94 4.28 5.89
N HIS A 37 2.69 4.46 7.17
CA HIS A 37 1.45 5.04 7.68
C HIS A 37 1.39 6.56 7.48
N GLN A 38 0.18 7.11 7.52
CA GLN A 38 -0.08 8.56 7.51
C GLN A 38 0.59 9.36 8.65
N ASP A 39 1.13 8.71 9.68
CA ASP A 39 1.85 9.39 10.76
C ASP A 39 3.36 9.51 10.45
N GLY A 40 3.84 8.86 9.37
CA GLY A 40 5.27 8.71 9.07
C GLY A 40 5.91 7.48 9.74
N ASP A 41 5.11 6.62 10.37
CA ASP A 41 5.56 5.33 10.89
C ASP A 41 5.79 4.33 9.74
N LEU A 42 6.86 3.55 9.83
CA LEU A 42 7.19 2.49 8.87
C LEU A 42 6.89 1.12 9.48
N ASN A 43 6.26 0.27 8.70
CA ASN A 43 5.84 -1.07 9.09
C ASN A 43 6.23 -2.07 8.01
N GLU A 44 6.84 -3.18 8.38
CA GLU A 44 7.25 -4.22 7.45
C GLU A 44 6.41 -5.48 7.70
N ILE A 45 5.82 -6.02 6.63
CA ILE A 45 5.03 -7.25 6.67
C ILE A 45 5.41 -8.19 5.53
N ASP A 46 5.25 -9.48 5.73
CA ASP A 46 5.46 -10.45 4.66
C ASP A 46 4.24 -10.61 3.74
N ALA A 47 4.44 -11.23 2.58
CA ALA A 47 3.36 -11.49 1.62
C ALA A 47 2.21 -12.35 2.19
N SER A 48 2.46 -13.19 3.20
CA SER A 48 1.41 -13.99 3.85
C SER A 48 0.57 -13.12 4.77
N GLU A 49 1.20 -12.27 5.58
CA GLU A 49 0.52 -11.24 6.39
C GLU A 49 -0.33 -10.35 5.47
N TRP A 50 0.24 -9.85 4.37
CA TRP A 50 -0.47 -9.05 3.37
C TRP A 50 -1.73 -9.75 2.85
N ALA A 51 -1.62 -11.03 2.45
CA ALA A 51 -2.76 -11.80 1.94
C ALA A 51 -3.86 -12.02 3.00
N THR A 52 -3.51 -11.99 4.29
CA THR A 52 -4.45 -12.12 5.41
C THR A 52 -5.14 -10.82 5.80
N LEU A 53 -4.52 -9.67 5.49
CA LEU A 53 -5.04 -8.35 5.79
C LEU A 53 -6.10 -7.95 4.78
N ASP A 54 -7.31 -7.62 5.25
CA ASP A 54 -8.37 -7.09 4.38
C ASP A 54 -8.04 -5.64 3.99
N LEU A 55 -7.53 -5.49 2.77
CA LEU A 55 -7.03 -4.25 2.20
C LEU A 55 -7.88 -3.82 1.01
N GLU A 56 -8.05 -2.50 0.85
CA GLU A 56 -8.66 -1.89 -0.31
C GLU A 56 -7.70 -0.85 -0.91
N ARG A 57 -7.57 -0.84 -2.24
CA ARG A 57 -6.73 0.13 -2.95
C ARG A 57 -7.43 1.48 -2.95
N VAL A 58 -6.81 2.48 -2.33
CA VAL A 58 -7.36 3.84 -2.25
C VAL A 58 -6.41 4.85 -2.87
N GLU A 59 -6.93 6.04 -3.14
CA GLU A 59 -6.11 7.19 -3.52
C GLU A 59 -5.45 7.81 -2.28
N ALA A 60 -4.36 8.54 -2.48
CA ALA A 60 -3.73 9.29 -1.40
C ALA A 60 -4.74 10.26 -0.78
N PRO A 61 -4.83 10.37 0.56
CA PRO A 61 -5.69 11.37 1.16
C PRO A 61 -5.23 12.77 0.74
N SER A 62 -6.16 13.67 0.38
CA SER A 62 -5.84 15.00 -0.17
C SER A 62 -4.97 15.89 0.74
N ASP A 63 -4.86 15.54 2.03
CA ASP A 63 -4.04 16.26 3.02
C ASP A 63 -2.59 15.70 3.12
N TRP A 64 -2.28 14.59 2.44
CA TRP A 64 -0.92 14.05 2.45
C TRP A 64 0.02 14.95 1.64
N ARG A 65 1.16 15.29 2.24
CA ARG A 65 2.19 16.21 1.70
C ARG A 65 2.99 15.62 0.52
N GLY A 66 2.30 15.06 -0.46
CA GLY A 66 2.90 14.47 -1.63
C GLY A 66 1.88 14.29 -2.74
N SER A 67 1.51 15.40 -3.40
CA SER A 67 1.08 15.33 -4.80
C SER A 67 2.21 14.72 -5.62
N MET A 68 2.20 13.40 -5.75
CA MET A 68 2.85 12.66 -6.83
C MET A 68 1.95 11.47 -7.15
N ASP A 69 0.93 11.72 -7.95
CA ASP A 69 0.48 10.75 -8.94
C ASP A 69 1.66 10.41 -9.86
N PRO A 70 1.89 9.13 -10.14
CA PRO A 70 2.09 8.69 -11.50
C PRO A 70 0.83 7.96 -11.94
N SER A 71 0.05 8.64 -12.77
CA SER A 71 -1.07 8.12 -13.51
C SER A 71 -0.73 6.77 -14.15
N THR A 72 -1.55 5.74 -13.93
CA THR A 72 -1.72 4.70 -14.96
C THR A 72 -2.72 5.25 -15.96
N ASP A 73 -2.16 5.93 -16.96
CA ASP A 73 -2.70 5.97 -18.30
C ASP A 73 -2.63 4.53 -18.85
N GLU A 74 -3.79 3.92 -19.09
CA GLU A 74 -3.88 2.80 -20.03
C GLU A 74 -4.85 3.21 -21.14
N GLU A 75 -4.24 3.69 -22.23
CA GLU A 75 -4.82 4.02 -23.52
C GLU A 75 -5.35 2.76 -24.24
N THR A 76 -6.65 2.69 -24.54
CA THR A 76 -7.23 1.97 -25.69
C THR A 76 -8.66 2.43 -26.00
#